data_AF-A0A377M5X0-F1
#
_entry.id   AF-A0A377M5X0-F1
#
_cell.length_a   1.000
_cell.length_b   1.000
_cell.length_c   1.000
_cell.angle_alpha   90.00
_cell.angle_beta   90.00
_cell.angle_gamma   90.00
#
_symmetry.space_group_name_H-M   'P 1'
#
loop_
_entity.id
_entity.type
_entity.pdbx_description
1 polymer ?
#
loop_
_entity_poly.entity_id
_entity_poly.type
_entity_poly.pdbx_seq_one_letter_code
_entity_poly.pdbx_strand_id
1 'polypeptide(L)'
;MELTDSTMLTPALRFDHHTIVGNNWSPSLNLSQGLGDDFTLKMGIARAYKAPSLYQTNPNYLLYSKGQGCYASSDGVGCYMMGNDDLKAETSINKEIGLEWKRDGWLAGVTWFRNDYRNKIEAGYAPIGQTLHQQSHHRYLPVGERAEGSG
;
A
#
# COMPACT_ATOMS: atom_id res chain seq x y z
N MET A 1 13.07 2.54 -23.84
CA MET A 1 13.20 2.03 -25.21
C MET A 1 12.45 2.99 -26.12
N GLU A 2 13.11 3.49 -27.14
CA GLU A 2 12.47 4.33 -28.15
C GLU A 2 11.80 3.41 -29.17
N LEU A 3 10.48 3.56 -29.35
CA LEU A 3 9.72 2.80 -30.34
C LEU A 3 9.61 3.57 -31.64
N THR A 4 9.50 4.89 -31.55
CA THR A 4 9.54 5.86 -32.65
C THR A 4 10.17 7.15 -32.12
N ASP A 5 10.52 8.09 -33.00
CA ASP A 5 11.04 9.42 -32.64
C ASP A 5 10.13 10.21 -31.69
N SER A 6 8.84 9.85 -31.62
CA SER A 6 7.84 10.48 -30.74
C SER A 6 7.34 9.57 -29.62
N THR A 7 7.75 8.30 -29.59
CA THR A 7 7.21 7.28 -28.69
C THR A 7 8.31 6.65 -27.86
N MET A 8 8.26 6.86 -26.55
CA MET A 8 9.14 6.21 -25.58
C MET A 8 8.37 5.23 -24.71
N LEU A 9 8.79 3.97 -24.73
CA LEU A 9 8.26 2.92 -23.87
C LEU A 9 9.32 2.45 -22.88
N THR A 10 8.98 2.44 -21.61
CA THR A 10 9.87 2.08 -20.50
C THR A 10 9.25 0.93 -19.71
N PRO A 11 9.45 -0.33 -20.17
CA PRO A 11 9.14 -1.50 -19.37
C PRO A 11 10.21 -1.68 -18.28
N ALA A 12 9.79 -2.10 -17.10
CA ALA A 12 10.72 -2.58 -16.08
C ALA A 12 10.09 -3.74 -15.30
N LEU A 13 10.95 -4.57 -14.72
CA LEU A 13 10.55 -5.64 -13.83
C LEU A 13 11.49 -5.63 -12.63
N ARG A 14 10.91 -5.56 -11.44
CA ARG A 14 11.64 -5.65 -10.18
C ARG A 14 11.27 -6.96 -9.47
N PHE A 15 12.28 -7.65 -8.98
CA PHE A 15 12.12 -8.81 -8.12
C PHE A 15 12.63 -8.47 -6.72
N ASP A 16 11.82 -8.73 -5.70
CA ASP A 16 12.14 -8.52 -4.30
C ASP A 16 12.04 -9.86 -3.56
N HIS A 17 13.12 -10.27 -2.89
CA HIS A 17 13.10 -11.40 -1.96
C HIS A 17 13.18 -10.88 -0.53
N HIS A 18 12.19 -11.22 0.28
CA HIS A 18 12.14 -10.90 1.69
C HIS A 18 12.15 -12.19 2.52
N THR A 19 12.98 -12.25 3.55
CA THR A 19 13.22 -13.47 4.35
C THR A 19 11.95 -14.01 5.03
N ILE A 20 11.06 -13.13 5.47
CA ILE A 20 9.79 -13.48 6.12
C ILE A 20 8.64 -13.65 5.10
N VAL A 21 8.29 -12.59 4.38
CA VAL A 21 7.11 -12.60 3.48
C VAL A 21 7.34 -13.23 2.09
N GLY A 22 8.56 -13.69 1.80
CA GLY A 22 8.90 -14.38 0.58
C GLY A 22 9.16 -13.48 -0.63
N ASN A 23 8.84 -14.01 -1.81
CA ASN A 23 9.16 -13.40 -3.10
C ASN A 23 8.04 -12.49 -3.62
N ASN A 24 8.42 -11.35 -4.22
CA ASN A 24 7.50 -10.44 -4.90
C ASN A 24 8.04 -10.04 -6.28
N TRP A 25 7.12 -9.92 -7.24
CA TRP A 25 7.38 -9.39 -8.58
C TRP A 25 6.59 -8.11 -8.80
N SER A 26 7.32 -7.05 -9.14
CA SER A 26 6.81 -5.70 -9.37
C SER A 26 7.10 -5.27 -10.82
N PRO A 27 6.22 -5.64 -11.78
CA PRO A 27 6.29 -5.12 -13.13
C PRO A 27 5.86 -3.65 -13.18
N SER A 28 6.48 -2.89 -14.08
CA SER A 28 6.05 -1.55 -14.44
C SER A 28 6.17 -1.31 -15.94
N LEU A 29 5.31 -0.44 -16.45
CA LEU A 29 5.30 -0.01 -17.84
C LEU A 29 4.91 1.46 -17.87
N ASN A 30 5.80 2.30 -18.40
CA ASN A 30 5.53 3.71 -18.64
C ASN A 30 5.66 4.01 -20.13
N LEU A 31 4.78 4.84 -20.66
CA LEU A 31 4.74 5.29 -22.04
C LEU A 31 4.72 6.82 -22.07
N SER A 32 5.51 7.41 -22.96
CA SER A 32 5.42 8.81 -23.35
C SER A 32 5.25 8.89 -24.86
N GLN A 33 4.23 9.59 -25.34
CA GLN A 33 3.90 9.75 -26.74
C GLN A 33 3.72 11.24 -27.07
N GLY A 34 4.55 11.77 -27.97
CA GLY A 34 4.31 13.07 -28.59
C GLY A 34 3.11 13.01 -29.54
N LEU A 35 2.23 14.00 -29.45
CA LEU A 35 1.03 14.14 -30.29
C LEU A 35 1.12 15.49 -31.02
N GLY A 36 1.75 15.48 -32.20
CA GLY A 36 2.14 16.71 -32.89
C GLY A 36 3.25 17.45 -32.15
N ASP A 37 3.35 18.76 -32.35
CA ASP A 37 4.47 19.56 -31.84
C ASP A 37 4.27 20.05 -30.40
N ASP A 38 3.01 20.13 -29.93
CA ASP A 38 2.69 20.79 -28.67
C ASP A 38 2.20 19.85 -27.56
N PHE A 39 1.71 18.65 -27.89
CA PHE A 39 1.10 17.77 -26.90
C PHE A 39 1.97 16.54 -26.59
N THR A 40 1.97 16.11 -25.34
CA THR A 40 2.60 14.85 -24.90
C THR A 40 1.63 14.07 -24.02
N LEU A 41 1.30 12.85 -24.43
CA LEU A 41 0.54 11.89 -23.64
C LEU A 41 1.49 11.02 -22.83
N LYS A 42 1.31 10.97 -21.51
CA LYS A 42 2.07 10.13 -20.59
C LYS A 42 1.14 9.13 -19.93
N MET A 43 1.51 7.86 -19.91
CA MET A 43 0.75 6.80 -19.28
C MET A 43 1.66 5.90 -18.47
N GLY A 44 1.20 5.45 -17.31
CA GLY A 44 1.96 4.59 -16.42
C GLY A 44 1.08 3.54 -15.78
N ILE A 45 1.57 2.30 -15.71
CA ILE A 45 1.01 1.26 -14.86
C ILE A 45 2.15 0.53 -14.16
N ALA A 46 2.06 0.42 -12.83
CA ALA A 46 3.08 -0.24 -12.04
C ALA A 46 2.47 -0.97 -10.85
N ARG A 47 3.08 -2.10 -10.48
CA ARG A 47 2.79 -2.77 -9.21
C ARG A 47 3.81 -2.33 -8.16
N ALA A 48 3.35 -1.55 -7.18
CA ALA A 48 4.10 -1.23 -5.98
C ALA A 48 4.01 -2.36 -4.96
N TYR A 49 5.10 -2.56 -4.22
CA TYR A 49 5.23 -3.54 -3.14
C TYR A 49 5.73 -2.84 -1.89
N LYS A 50 5.13 -3.18 -0.75
CA LYS A 50 5.60 -2.74 0.56
C LYS A 50 5.57 -3.94 1.52
N ALA A 51 6.76 -4.33 1.96
CA ALA A 51 6.92 -5.34 3.00
C ALA A 51 6.35 -4.83 4.33
N PRO A 52 5.77 -5.71 5.17
CA PRO A 52 5.38 -5.34 6.53
C PRO A 52 6.60 -4.94 7.36
N SER A 53 6.43 -3.99 8.28
CA SER A 53 7.53 -3.57 9.16
C SER A 53 7.84 -4.61 10.24
N LEU A 54 9.06 -4.59 10.82
CA LEU A 54 9.46 -5.51 11.90
C LEU A 54 8.54 -5.46 13.12
N TYR A 55 7.97 -4.30 13.42
CA TYR A 55 6.99 -4.13 14.49
C TYR A 55 5.65 -4.79 14.17
N GLN A 56 5.27 -4.82 12.89
CA GLN A 56 4.05 -5.45 12.43
C GLN A 56 4.21 -6.97 12.32
N THR A 57 5.38 -7.50 11.99
CA THR A 57 5.61 -8.95 11.88
C THR A 57 6.03 -9.63 13.17
N ASN A 58 6.47 -8.90 14.18
CA ASN A 58 6.95 -9.50 15.43
C ASN A 58 5.80 -9.72 16.43
N PRO A 59 5.36 -10.96 16.68
CA PRO A 59 4.28 -11.24 17.64
C PRO A 59 4.65 -10.89 19.09
N ASN A 60 5.94 -10.72 19.40
CA ASN A 60 6.39 -10.28 20.72
C ASN A 60 6.36 -8.76 20.89
N TYR A 61 6.05 -8.01 19.82
CA TYR A 61 5.93 -6.56 19.91
C TYR A 61 4.50 -6.18 20.31
N LEU A 62 4.39 -5.55 21.49
CA LEU A 62 3.15 -5.10 22.09
C LEU A 62 3.17 -3.58 22.23
N LEU A 63 2.30 -2.90 21.50
CA LEU A 63 2.03 -1.47 21.68
C LEU A 63 0.84 -1.29 22.61
N TYR A 64 1.02 -0.55 23.70
CA TYR A 64 -0.09 -0.17 24.57
C TYR A 64 -0.60 1.22 24.20
N SER A 65 -1.92 1.37 24.08
CA SER A 65 -2.57 2.67 23.92
C SER A 65 -3.63 2.87 25.01
N LYS A 66 -3.74 4.10 25.51
CA LYS A 66 -4.71 4.47 26.57
C LYS A 66 -6.12 4.81 26.03
N GLY A 67 -6.39 4.55 24.74
CA GLY A 67 -7.73 4.71 24.15
C GLY A 67 -7.71 5.14 22.67
N GLN A 68 -6.98 6.21 22.33
CA GLN A 68 -7.01 6.81 20.96
C GLN A 68 -6.50 5.88 19.85
N GLY A 69 -5.69 4.88 20.20
CA GLY A 69 -5.19 3.86 19.25
C GLY A 69 -6.02 2.58 19.24
N CYS A 70 -7.12 2.55 19.98
CA CYS A 70 -7.91 1.35 20.22
C CYS A 70 -9.24 1.47 19.49
N TYR A 71 -9.48 0.54 18.57
CA TYR A 71 -10.73 0.56 17.80
C TYR A 71 -11.91 0.25 18.71
N ALA A 72 -12.94 1.10 18.68
CA ALA A 72 -14.19 0.94 19.43
C ALA A 72 -14.03 0.71 20.95
N SER A 73 -12.97 1.24 21.56
CA SER A 73 -12.75 1.13 23.01
C SER A 73 -13.51 2.20 23.77
N SER A 74 -14.14 1.80 24.88
CA SER A 74 -14.77 2.72 25.82
C SER A 74 -13.74 3.73 26.37
N ASP A 75 -14.14 4.99 26.53
CA ASP A 75 -13.27 6.04 27.06
C ASP A 75 -12.56 5.60 28.35
N GLY A 76 -11.22 5.66 28.34
CA GLY A 76 -10.38 5.31 29.49
C GLY A 76 -9.96 3.84 29.59
N VAL A 77 -10.41 2.95 28.70
CA VAL A 77 -9.95 1.56 28.62
C VAL A 77 -8.81 1.45 27.61
N GLY A 78 -7.63 1.03 28.07
CA GLY A 78 -6.47 0.81 27.21
C GLY A 78 -6.54 -0.50 26.43
N CYS A 79 -5.80 -0.58 25.33
CA CYS A 79 -5.67 -1.79 24.51
C CYS A 79 -4.21 -2.08 24.17
N TYR A 80 -3.94 -3.34 23.86
CA TYR A 80 -2.66 -3.79 23.33
C TYR A 80 -2.79 -4.12 21.84
N MET A 81 -1.88 -3.61 21.02
CA MET A 81 -1.72 -4.03 19.62
C MET A 81 -0.49 -4.93 19.48
N MET A 82 -0.71 -6.13 18.97
CA MET A 82 0.31 -7.15 18.75
C MET A 82 0.65 -7.27 17.27
N GLY A 83 1.93 -7.53 16.98
CA GLY A 83 2.37 -7.97 15.66
C GLY A 83 1.70 -9.27 15.21
N ASN A 84 1.75 -9.53 13.91
CA ASN A 84 1.22 -10.71 13.25
C ASN A 84 2.25 -11.20 12.22
N ASP A 85 2.81 -12.37 12.47
CA ASP A 85 3.82 -13.01 11.61
C ASP A 85 3.22 -13.56 10.31
N ASP A 86 1.90 -13.76 10.25
CA ASP A 86 1.18 -14.22 9.05
C ASP A 86 0.81 -13.09 8.07
N LEU A 87 1.33 -11.87 8.27
CA LEU A 87 1.02 -10.73 7.40
C LEU A 87 1.59 -10.91 5.99
N LYS A 88 0.69 -10.82 5.00
CA LYS A 88 1.08 -10.67 3.59
C LYS A 88 1.53 -9.23 3.32
N ALA A 89 2.42 -9.08 2.35
CA ALA A 89 2.86 -7.77 1.91
C ALA A 89 1.71 -6.95 1.29
N GLU A 90 1.76 -5.63 1.50
CA GLU A 90 0.89 -4.67 0.83
C GLU A 90 1.31 -4.57 -0.63
N THR A 91 0.33 -4.66 -1.55
CA THR A 91 0.56 -4.44 -2.97
C THR A 91 -0.42 -3.41 -3.50
N SER A 92 0.02 -2.57 -4.43
CA SER A 92 -0.84 -1.59 -5.08
C SER A 92 -0.59 -1.59 -6.57
N ILE A 93 -1.66 -1.64 -7.35
CA ILE A 93 -1.58 -1.41 -8.79
C ILE A 93 -1.90 0.06 -9.03
N ASN A 94 -0.88 0.82 -9.37
CA ASN A 94 -0.97 2.25 -9.60
C ASN A 94 -1.05 2.50 -11.10
N LYS A 95 -2.03 3.30 -11.52
CA LYS A 95 -2.31 3.64 -12.92
C LYS A 95 -2.41 5.15 -13.03
N GLU A 96 -1.80 5.70 -14.06
CA GLU A 96 -1.88 7.12 -14.37
C GLU A 96 -1.96 7.36 -15.87
N ILE A 97 -2.69 8.40 -16.25
CA ILE A 97 -2.76 8.95 -17.60
C ILE A 97 -2.76 10.46 -17.51
N GLY A 98 -1.84 11.09 -18.22
CA GLY A 98 -1.66 12.52 -18.23
C GLY A 98 -1.49 13.05 -19.64
N LEU A 99 -2.06 14.22 -19.90
CA LEU A 99 -1.85 14.98 -21.11
C LEU A 99 -1.20 16.30 -20.74
N GLU A 100 -0.08 16.59 -21.40
CA GLU A 100 0.69 17.81 -21.25
C GLU A 100 0.64 18.59 -22.57
N TRP A 101 0.47 19.90 -22.50
CA TRP A 101 0.52 20.82 -23.63
C TRP A 101 1.58 21.88 -23.36
N LYS A 102 2.40 22.16 -24.37
CA LYS A 102 3.48 23.14 -24.31
C LYS A 102 3.61 23.87 -25.63
N ARG A 103 3.50 25.20 -25.61
CA ARG A 103 3.73 26.07 -26.79
C ARG A 103 4.16 27.47 -26.37
N ASP A 104 5.17 28.03 -27.04
CA ASP A 104 5.59 29.43 -26.88
C ASP A 104 5.77 29.89 -25.42
N GLY A 105 6.33 29.02 -24.57
CA GLY A 105 6.57 29.28 -23.15
C GLY A 105 5.40 28.97 -22.21
N TRP A 106 4.22 28.65 -22.74
CA TRP A 106 3.09 28.17 -21.96
C TRP A 106 3.21 26.66 -21.68
N LEU A 107 2.75 26.24 -20.51
CA LEU A 107 2.68 24.84 -20.11
C LEU A 107 1.38 24.59 -19.34
N ALA A 108 0.60 23.62 -19.80
CA ALA A 108 -0.61 23.16 -19.14
C ALA A 108 -0.62 21.64 -19.10
N GLY A 109 -1.16 21.05 -18.04
CA GLY A 109 -1.22 19.61 -17.90
C GLY A 109 -2.39 19.16 -17.05
N VAL A 110 -2.94 18.00 -17.40
CA VAL A 110 -3.95 17.31 -16.59
C VAL A 110 -3.51 15.87 -16.44
N THR A 111 -3.68 15.30 -15.25
CA THR A 111 -3.36 13.91 -14.98
C THR A 111 -4.44 13.28 -14.12
N TRP A 112 -4.91 12.13 -14.55
CA TRP A 112 -5.77 11.27 -13.76
C TRP A 112 -4.94 10.10 -13.24
N PHE A 113 -5.15 9.76 -11.98
CA PHE A 113 -4.49 8.63 -11.33
C PHE A 113 -5.49 7.79 -10.56
N ARG A 114 -5.22 6.48 -10.49
CA ARG A 114 -5.97 5.52 -9.68
C ARG A 114 -5.04 4.46 -9.12
N ASN A 115 -5.15 4.23 -7.82
CA ASN A 115 -4.37 3.25 -7.09
C ASN A 115 -5.31 2.19 -6.51
N ASP A 116 -5.18 0.96 -7.00
CA ASP A 116 -5.93 -0.18 -6.49
C ASP A 116 -5.08 -0.89 -5.42
N TYR A 117 -5.24 -0.49 -4.16
CA TYR A 117 -4.53 -1.03 -3.01
C TYR A 117 -5.11 -2.39 -2.57
N ARG A 118 -4.24 -3.35 -2.23
CA ARG A 118 -4.60 -4.65 -1.65
C ARG A 118 -3.76 -4.96 -0.41
N ASN A 119 -4.38 -5.66 0.53
CA ASN A 119 -3.78 -6.12 1.79
C ASN A 119 -3.18 -5.01 2.65
N LYS A 120 -3.76 -3.81 2.63
CA LYS A 120 -3.36 -2.73 3.53
C LYS A 120 -3.40 -3.25 4.97
N ILE A 121 -2.32 -3.09 5.71
CA ILE A 121 -2.17 -3.60 7.08
C ILE A 121 -2.71 -2.53 8.03
N GLU A 122 -3.78 -2.88 8.76
CA GLU A 122 -4.40 -2.02 9.74
C GLU A 122 -4.55 -2.73 11.10
N ALA A 123 -4.87 -1.96 12.13
CA ALA A 123 -5.25 -2.52 13.42
C ALA A 123 -6.56 -3.31 13.29
N GLY A 124 -6.57 -4.56 13.72
CA GLY A 124 -7.78 -5.39 13.68
C GLY A 124 -8.90 -4.81 14.53
N TYR A 125 -10.11 -4.78 13.97
CA TYR A 125 -11.28 -4.18 14.60
C TYR A 125 -11.92 -5.04 15.71
N ALA A 126 -11.62 -6.34 15.75
CA ALA A 126 -12.11 -7.26 16.76
C ALA A 126 -10.99 -7.61 17.75
N PRO A 127 -11.29 -7.65 19.07
CA PRO A 127 -10.33 -8.10 20.05
C PRO A 127 -10.11 -9.61 19.92
N ILE A 128 -8.84 -10.03 19.96
CA ILE A 128 -8.42 -11.43 20.02
C ILE A 128 -8.41 -11.98 21.46
N GLY A 129 -8.64 -11.12 22.46
CA GLY A 129 -8.73 -11.50 23.86
C GLY A 129 -8.91 -10.29 24.77
N GLN A 130 -9.27 -10.54 26.03
CA GLN A 130 -9.36 -9.50 27.07
C GLN A 130 -8.48 -9.90 28.26
N THR A 131 -7.77 -8.92 28.82
CA THR A 131 -7.05 -9.13 30.09
C THR A 131 -8.02 -9.15 31.27
N LEU A 132 -7.54 -9.64 32.41
CA LEU A 132 -8.24 -9.58 33.70
C LEU A 132 -8.68 -8.16 34.12
N HIS A 133 -8.08 -7.12 33.54
CA HIS A 133 -8.41 -5.71 33.78
C HIS A 133 -9.26 -5.10 32.65
N GLN A 134 -9.98 -5.91 31.87
CA GLN A 134 -10.84 -5.49 30.74
C GLN A 134 -10.11 -4.77 29.59
N GLN A 135 -8.78 -4.84 29.52
CA GLN A 135 -8.02 -4.30 28.38
C GLN A 135 -8.09 -5.27 27.21
N SER A 136 -8.45 -4.77 26.03
CA SER A 136 -8.60 -5.56 24.80
C SER A 136 -7.26 -5.77 24.10
N HIS A 137 -7.01 -6.99 23.61
CA HIS A 137 -5.89 -7.30 22.73
C HIS A 137 -6.35 -7.27 21.28
N HIS A 138 -5.63 -6.54 20.43
CA HIS A 138 -5.83 -6.46 19.00
C HIS A 138 -4.55 -6.92 18.28
N ARG A 139 -4.70 -7.36 17.04
CA ARG A 139 -3.60 -7.81 16.19
C ARG A 139 -3.66 -7.07 14.85
N TYR A 140 -2.52 -6.82 14.22
CA TYR A 140 -2.48 -6.29 12.85
C TYR A 140 -3.11 -7.28 11.86
N LEU A 141 -4.00 -6.80 10.99
CA LEU A 141 -4.69 -7.59 9.96
C LEU A 141 -4.76 -6.84 8.63
N PRO A 142 -4.79 -7.56 7.49
CA PRO A 142 -5.19 -6.98 6.22
C PRO A 142 -6.61 -6.39 6.29
N VAL A 143 -6.81 -5.21 5.70
CA VAL A 143 -8.13 -4.58 5.58
C VAL A 143 -9.11 -5.52 4.89
N GLY A 144 -10.19 -5.87 5.57
CA GLY A 144 -11.25 -6.78 5.10
C GLY A 144 -11.21 -8.18 5.71
N GLU A 145 -10.11 -8.57 6.38
CA GLU A 145 -10.05 -9.79 7.19
C GLU A 145 -10.53 -9.53 8.62
N ARG A 146 -11.37 -10.43 9.15
CA ARG A 146 -11.74 -10.44 10.57
C ARG A 146 -10.70 -11.24 11.34
N ALA A 147 -10.40 -10.80 12.57
CA ALA A 147 -9.69 -11.66 13.51
C ALA A 147 -10.56 -12.90 13.73
N GLU A 148 -10.11 -14.08 13.29
CA GLU A 148 -10.73 -15.32 13.70
C GLU A 148 -10.43 -15.50 15.18
N GLY A 149 -11.45 -15.33 16.01
CA GLY A 149 -11.38 -15.68 17.42
C GLY A 149 -11.34 -17.19 17.56
N SER A 150 -10.23 -17.73 18.05
CA SER A 150 -10.25 -19.03 18.70
C SER A 150 -11.21 -18.93 19.89
N GLY A 151 -12.23 -19.79 19.90
CA GLY A 151 -13.32 -19.80 20.87
C GLY A 151 -12.91 -20.05 22.32
#